data_AF-E1QUI9-F1
#
_entry.id   AF-E1QUI9-F1
#
_cell.length_a   1.000
_cell.length_b   1.000
_cell.length_c   1.000
_cell.angle_alpha   90.00
_cell.angle_beta   90.00
_cell.angle_gamma   90.00
#
_symmetry.space_group_name_H-M   'P 1'
#
loop_
_entity.id
_entity.type
_entity.pdbx_description
1 polymer ?
#
loop_
_entity_poly.entity_id
_entity_poly.type
_entity_poly.pdbx_seq_one_letter_code
_entity_poly.pdbx_strand_id
1 'polypeptide(L)' 'MIPQRDIKGILSSIPYYSLNPYVNKCPSCGSVMVIDGEWVREDNRHRVKLIERSLTCPNCKVRIRQYIYLQ' A
#
# COMPACT_ATOMS: atom_id res chain seq x y z
N MET A 1 -9.20 11.77 -25.27
CA MET A 1 -8.74 12.79 -24.31
C MET A 1 -9.55 12.59 -23.03
N ILE A 2 -8.93 12.08 -21.96
CA ILE A 2 -9.62 11.80 -20.68
C ILE A 2 -9.79 13.14 -19.94
N PRO A 3 -10.99 13.50 -19.47
CA PRO A 3 -11.22 14.77 -18.81
C PRO A 3 -10.45 14.85 -17.48
N GLN A 4 -9.65 15.90 -17.30
CA GLN A 4 -8.78 16.13 -16.13
C GLN A 4 -9.52 16.24 -14.79
N ARG A 5 -10.86 16.30 -14.78
CA ARG A 5 -11.69 16.43 -13.56
C ARG A 5 -11.76 15.14 -12.74
N ASP A 6 -11.58 13.97 -13.36
CA ASP A 6 -11.67 12.68 -12.67
C ASP A 6 -10.42 12.32 -11.87
N ILE A 7 -9.28 12.92 -12.19
CA ILE A 7 -7.98 12.56 -11.58
C ILE A 7 -7.92 12.99 -10.11
N LYS A 8 -8.54 14.11 -9.74
CA LYS A 8 -8.56 14.57 -8.34
C LYS A 8 -9.33 13.64 -7.42
N GLY A 9 -10.45 13.08 -7.88
CA GLY A 9 -11.24 12.09 -7.12
C GLY A 9 -10.49 10.78 -6.88
N ILE A 10 -9.70 10.35 -7.88
CA ILE A 10 -8.85 9.16 -7.81
C ILE A 10 -7.67 9.40 -6.85
N LEU A 11 -7.03 10.57 -6.90
CA LEU A 11 -5.93 10.92 -5.98
C LEU A 11 -6.40 11.06 -4.53
N SER A 12 -7.63 11.53 -4.28
CA SER A 12 -8.20 11.58 -2.93
C SER A 12 -8.64 10.22 -2.37
N SER A 13 -8.87 9.23 -3.24
CA SER A 13 -9.14 7.85 -2.85
C SER A 13 -7.87 6.99 -2.81
N ILE A 14 -6.71 7.55 -3.20
CA ILE A 14 -5.41 6.95 -2.96
C ILE A 14 -5.05 7.27 -1.51
N PRO A 15 -5.08 6.27 -0.63
CA PRO A 15 -4.80 6.49 0.77
C PRO A 15 -3.34 6.94 0.95
N TYR A 16 -3.13 7.96 1.79
CA TYR A 16 -1.90 8.78 1.88
C TYR A 16 -0.59 7.97 1.99
N TYR A 17 -0.61 6.78 2.56
CA TYR A 17 0.56 5.89 2.67
C TYR A 17 1.04 5.34 1.31
N SER A 18 0.21 5.41 0.27
CA SER A 18 0.50 4.90 -1.08
C SER A 18 1.37 5.89 -1.88
N LEU A 19 1.59 7.09 -1.34
CA LEU A 19 2.45 8.12 -1.93
C LEU A 19 3.94 7.88 -1.66
N ASN A 20 4.31 6.95 -0.77
CA ASN A 20 5.72 6.63 -0.55
C ASN A 20 6.21 5.64 -1.62
N PRO A 21 7.11 6.05 -2.52
CA PRO A 21 7.52 5.28 -3.69
C PRO A 21 8.34 4.01 -3.35
N TYR A 22 8.70 3.82 -2.07
CA TYR A 22 9.44 2.66 -1.59
C TYR A 22 8.55 1.60 -0.92
N VAL A 23 7.30 1.93 -0.60
CA VAL A 23 6.40 1.05 0.16
C VAL A 23 5.94 -0.15 -0.68
N ASN A 24 5.88 0.00 -2.01
CA ASN A 24 5.37 -1.02 -2.92
C ASN A 24 6.45 -1.65 -3.81
N LYS A 25 7.73 -1.58 -3.43
CA LYS A 25 8.82 -2.17 -4.24
C LYS A 25 9.26 -3.51 -3.67
N CYS A 26 9.51 -4.47 -4.56
CA CYS A 26 10.05 -5.76 -4.18
C CYS A 26 11.50 -5.58 -3.72
N PRO A 27 11.88 -6.08 -2.52
CA PRO A 27 13.24 -5.94 -2.01
C PRO A 27 14.25 -6.75 -2.83
N SER A 28 13.81 -7.78 -3.57
CA SER A 28 14.69 -8.66 -4.34
C SER A 28 15.01 -8.12 -5.73
N CYS A 29 14.06 -7.47 -6.41
CA CYS A 29 14.22 -7.07 -7.81
C CYS A 29 13.83 -5.61 -8.11
N GLY A 30 13.40 -4.85 -7.11
CA GLY A 30 12.96 -3.45 -7.26
C GLY A 30 11.66 -3.26 -8.03
N SER A 31 11.05 -4.33 -8.56
CA SER A 31 9.78 -4.26 -9.28
C SER A 31 8.63 -3.84 -8.36
N VAL A 32 7.65 -3.13 -8.90
CA VAL A 32 6.44 -2.78 -8.14
C VAL A 32 5.65 -4.05 -7.81
N MET A 33 5.30 -4.21 -6.54
CA MET A 33 4.52 -5.32 -6.02
C MET A 33 3.03 -5.03 -6.16
N VAL A 34 2.25 -6.10 -6.35
CA VAL A 34 0.79 -6.07 -6.40
C VAL A 34 0.25 -6.25 -4.98
N ILE A 35 -0.76 -5.46 -4.59
CA ILE A 35 -1.41 -5.59 -3.29
C ILE A 35 -2.54 -6.62 -3.44
N ASP A 36 -2.43 -7.76 -2.76
CA ASP A 36 -3.44 -8.83 -2.80
C ASP A 36 -4.60 -8.56 -1.85
N GLY A 37 -4.36 -7.81 -0.79
CA GLY A 37 -5.35 -7.53 0.25
C GLY A 37 -4.83 -6.51 1.25
N GLU A 38 -5.77 -5.75 1.81
CA GLU A 38 -5.53 -4.72 2.81
C GLU A 38 -6.56 -4.84 3.95
N TRP A 39 -6.08 -4.74 5.19
CA TRP A 39 -6.89 -4.77 6.39
C TRP A 39 -6.46 -3.64 7.33
N VAL A 40 -7.43 -2.90 7.83
CA VAL A 40 -7.21 -1.96 8.94
C VAL A 40 -7.30 -2.74 10.25
N ARG A 41 -6.30 -2.60 11.10
CA ARG A 41 -6.29 -3.15 12.46
C ARG A 41 -6.06 -2.03 13.47
N GLU A 42 -6.50 -2.29 14.69
CA GLU A 42 -6.22 -1.44 15.83
C GLU A 42 -5.25 -2.20 16.74
N ASP A 43 -4.07 -1.64 16.97
CA ASP A 43 -3.13 -2.17 17.95
C ASP A 43 -3.46 -1.55 19.31
N ASN A 44 -4.24 -2.29 20.08
CA ASN A 44 -4.67 -1.90 21.42
C ASN A 44 -3.50 -1.63 22.38
N ARG A 45 -2.33 -2.24 22.15
CA ARG A 45 -1.17 -2.07 23.04
C ARG A 45 -0.55 -0.70 22.89
N HIS A 46 -0.49 -0.20 21.66
CA HIS A 46 0.12 1.10 21.35
C HIS A 46 -0.94 2.18 21.09
N ARG A 47 -2.24 1.85 21.15
CA ARG A 47 -3.37 2.73 20.80
C ARG A 47 -3.20 3.39 19.42
N VAL A 48 -2.64 2.64 18.49
CA VAL A 48 -2.41 3.09 17.11
C VAL A 48 -3.23 2.25 16.16
N LYS A 49 -3.74 2.88 15.11
CA LYS A 49 -4.32 2.15 13.98
C LYS A 49 -3.17 1.73 13.07
N LEU A 50 -3.22 0.52 12.55
CA LEU A 50 -2.26 0.04 11.57
C LEU A 50 -2.99 -0.55 10.38
N ILE A 51 -2.30 -0.60 9.25
CA ILE A 51 -2.79 -1.23 8.04
C ILE A 51 -1.88 -2.42 7.75
N GLU A 52 -2.48 -3.60 7.76
CA GLU A 52 -1.85 -4.82 7.31
C GLU A 52 -2.13 -5.00 5.81
N ARG A 53 -1.09 -5.19 5.01
CA ARG A 53 -1.19 -5.51 3.59
C ARG A 53 -0.49 -6.82 3.26
N SER A 54 -1.05 -7.55 2.32
CA SER A 54 -0.35 -8.61 1.59
C SER A 54 0.11 -8.05 0.26
N LEU A 55 1.40 -8.08 -0.02
CA LEU A 55 1.97 -7.72 -1.32
C LEU A 55 2.63 -8.93 -1.97
N THR A 56 2.39 -9.13 -3.26
CA THR A 56 3.03 -10.17 -4.06
C THR A 56 3.81 -9.55 -5.22
N CYS A 57 5.08 -9.92 -5.35
CA CYS A 57 5.89 -9.51 -6.49
C CYS A 57 5.51 -10.34 -7.73
N PRO A 58 5.13 -9.72 -8.86
CA PRO A 58 4.77 -10.46 -10.06
C PRO A 58 5.97 -11.18 -10.69
N ASN A 59 7.18 -10.64 -10.51
CA ASN A 59 8.43 -11.15 -11.09
C ASN A 59 9.06 -12.25 -10.22
N CYS A 60 9.39 -11.94 -8.96
CA CYS A 60 10.05 -12.89 -8.06
C CYS A 60 9.09 -13.86 -7.36
N LYS A 61 7.76 -13.65 -7.46
CA LYS A 61 6.71 -14.37 -6.70
C LYS A 61 6.86 -14.32 -5.17
N VAL A 62 7.71 -13.43 -4.66
CA VAL A 62 7.87 -13.17 -3.22
C VAL A 62 6.61 -12.51 -2.69
N ARG A 63 6.11 -13.01 -1.57
CA ARG A 63 4.95 -12.46 -0.85
C ARG A 63 5.41 -11.87 0.48
N ILE A 64 5.00 -10.64 0.75
CA ILE A 64 5.40 -9.87 1.94
C ILE A 64 4.15 -9.39 2.67
N ARG A 65 4.18 -9.47 4.00
CA ARG A 65 3.20 -8.80 4.86
C ARG A 65 3.78 -7.47 5.33
N GLN A 66 3.06 -6.39 5.07
CA GLN A 66 3.47 -5.05 5.42
C GLN A 66 2.54 -4.48 6.48
N TYR A 67 3.12 -3.88 7.53
CA TYR A 67 2.39 -3.20 8.60
C TYR A 67 2.71 -1.70 8.53
N ILE A 68 1.70 -0.88 8.29
CA ILE A 68 1.82 0.58 8.22
C ILE A 68 1.11 1.16 9.42
N TYR A 69 1.86 1.73 10.35
CA TYR A 69 1.31 2.43 11.50
C TYR A 69 0.78 3.79 11.05
N LEU A 70 -0.49 4.06 11.34
CA LEU A 70 -1.18 5.32 11.11
C LEU A 70 -1.07 6.12 12.42
N GLN A 71 -0.30 7.19 12.41
CA GLN A 71 -0.13 8.11 13.54
C GLN A 71 -0.91 9.40 13.30
#